data_AF-A0A9D7W095-F1
#
_entry.id   AF-A0A9D7W095-F1
#
_cell.length_a   1.000
_cell.length_b   1.000
_cell.length_c   1.000
_cell.angle_alpha   90.00
_cell.angle_beta   90.00
_cell.angle_gamma   90.00
#
_symmetry.space_group_name_H-M   'P 1'
#
loop_
_entity.id
_entity.type
_entity.pdbx_description
1 polymer ?
#
loop_
_entity_poly.entity_id
_entity_poly.type
_entity_poly.pdbx_seq_one_letter_code
_entity_poly.pdbx_strand_id
1 'polypeptide(L)'
;MMESFVKSLIVQDKLVLKKGAKVMFLKNNHENSIMNGTLGVVVDFKKDLDDNGPFPLVQLMDKRKILAKPDIWSINNEKGTPLVSFEQVPLRLAWAITVHKSQGMTLEAAEINLSKAFEPGQGYVALSRLKDLDGLKLLGINRMAIEVDALALKADQRFQELSDEIDSLSESDFEKEWKCHIVASGGTTDPNEIKKQKAKTQAKEKKINTYQQTIELIKEGKSLHEISEHRGMAITTIQGHILKISDSYPEVNIEAYRPEDVLMDRIQKIYTEADNGNEENYSPDGRIKSSILFKELGGKIDYGTIKLAYAYLDI
;
A
#
# COMPACT_ATOMS: atom_id res chain seq x y z
N MET A 1 24.72 24.65 7.85
CA MET A 1 24.07 23.39 8.28
C MET A 1 22.69 23.23 7.62
N MET A 2 21.78 24.20 7.75
CA MET A 2 20.46 24.18 7.08
C MET A 2 20.52 24.15 5.54
N GLU A 3 21.36 24.96 4.88
CA GLU A 3 21.44 24.94 3.41
C GLU A 3 21.96 23.62 2.83
N SER A 4 22.89 22.96 3.55
CA SER A 4 23.38 21.63 3.16
C SER A 4 22.28 20.58 3.31
N PHE A 5 21.46 20.69 4.36
CA PHE A 5 20.30 19.84 4.58
C PHE A 5 19.22 20.05 3.50
N VAL A 6 18.84 21.30 3.21
CA VAL A 6 17.86 21.60 2.16
C VAL A 6 18.34 21.10 0.79
N LYS A 7 19.65 21.17 0.50
CA LYS A 7 20.23 20.59 -0.73
C LYS A 7 20.28 19.07 -0.75
N SER A 8 20.28 18.39 0.39
CA SER A 8 20.26 16.92 0.45
C SER A 8 18.84 16.35 0.36
N LEU A 9 17.81 17.18 0.57
CA LEU A 9 16.42 16.78 0.42
C LEU A 9 16.06 16.51 -1.04
N ILE A 10 15.32 15.42 -1.26
CA ILE A 10 14.81 15.02 -2.58
C ILE A 10 13.61 15.90 -2.99
N VAL A 11 12.94 16.49 -2.00
CA VAL A 11 11.81 17.41 -2.14
C VAL A 11 12.27 18.82 -2.51
N GLN A 12 11.46 19.52 -3.28
CA GLN A 12 11.70 20.93 -3.60
C GLN A 12 11.22 21.80 -2.44
N ASP A 13 12.01 22.83 -2.12
CA ASP A 13 11.64 23.85 -1.12
C ASP A 13 10.28 24.49 -1.47
N LYS A 14 10.15 24.93 -2.72
CA LYS A 14 8.88 25.45 -3.27
C LYS A 14 8.35 24.54 -4.36
N LEU A 15 7.30 23.78 -4.04
CA LEU A 15 6.56 22.96 -5.00
C LEU A 15 5.35 23.72 -5.54
N VAL A 16 5.31 23.97 -6.86
CA VAL A 16 4.18 24.61 -7.54
C VAL A 16 3.49 23.60 -8.44
N LEU A 17 2.20 23.35 -8.20
CA LEU A 17 1.39 22.39 -8.95
C LEU A 17 0.17 23.06 -9.57
N LYS A 18 -0.34 22.46 -10.64
CA LYS A 18 -1.62 22.80 -11.28
C LYS A 18 -2.38 21.53 -11.61
N LYS A 19 -3.69 21.64 -11.84
CA LYS A 19 -4.49 20.54 -12.39
C LYS A 19 -3.89 20.09 -13.72
N GLY A 20 -3.77 18.79 -13.93
CA GLY A 20 -3.11 18.15 -15.07
C GLY A 20 -1.59 17.97 -14.91
N ALA A 21 -0.97 18.43 -13.82
CA ALA A 21 0.46 18.23 -13.62
C ALA A 21 0.79 16.73 -13.40
N LYS A 22 1.75 16.21 -14.17
CA LYS A 22 2.34 14.88 -13.91
C LYS A 22 3.27 14.97 -12.71
N VAL A 23 3.07 14.09 -11.74
CA VAL A 23 3.82 14.06 -10.49
C VAL A 23 4.29 12.65 -10.13
N MET A 24 5.31 12.57 -9.29
CA MET A 24 5.86 11.35 -8.74
C MET A 24 5.90 11.44 -7.22
N PHE A 25 5.50 10.37 -6.53
CA PHE A 25 5.62 10.23 -5.09
C PHE A 25 7.07 9.95 -4.69
N LEU A 26 7.53 10.62 -3.64
CA LEU A 26 8.92 10.57 -3.16
C LEU A 26 9.11 9.71 -1.91
N LYS A 27 8.02 9.26 -1.27
CA LYS A 27 8.04 8.49 -0.03
C LYS A 27 7.09 7.30 -0.12
N ASN A 28 7.44 6.23 0.58
CA ASN A 28 6.61 5.03 0.63
C ASN A 28 5.42 5.28 1.56
N ASN A 29 4.23 4.93 1.12
CA ASN A 29 3.03 4.84 1.94
C ASN A 29 2.43 3.45 1.71
N HIS A 30 2.68 2.55 2.65
CA HIS A 30 2.26 1.15 2.55
C HIS A 30 0.74 0.96 2.61
N GLU A 31 0.03 1.81 3.35
CA GLU A 31 -1.43 1.77 3.48
C GLU A 31 -2.09 1.99 2.11
N ASN A 32 -1.58 2.96 1.36
CA ASN A 32 -2.07 3.28 0.03
C ASN A 32 -1.35 2.52 -1.10
N SER A 33 -0.46 1.58 -0.76
CA SER A 33 0.37 0.86 -1.74
C SER A 33 1.15 1.79 -2.68
N ILE A 34 1.63 2.92 -2.14
CA ILE A 34 2.48 3.88 -2.85
C ILE A 34 3.92 3.60 -2.47
N MET A 35 4.76 3.46 -3.49
CA MET A 35 6.21 3.39 -3.31
C MET A 35 6.87 4.65 -3.89
N ASN A 36 8.06 4.99 -3.42
CA ASN A 36 8.89 6.02 -4.02
C ASN A 36 9.10 5.70 -5.52
N GLY A 37 8.71 6.63 -6.39
CA GLY A 37 8.68 6.43 -7.84
C GLY A 37 7.28 6.27 -8.44
N THR A 38 6.24 6.10 -7.61
CA THR A 38 4.86 5.96 -8.11
C THR A 38 4.42 7.24 -8.84
N LEU A 39 3.98 7.10 -10.09
CA LEU A 39 3.51 8.21 -10.92
C LEU A 39 2.02 8.47 -10.75
N GLY A 40 1.63 9.71 -10.95
CA GLY A 40 0.23 10.11 -11.06
C GLY A 40 0.04 11.47 -11.71
N VAL A 41 -1.22 11.87 -11.85
CA VAL A 41 -1.63 13.16 -12.39
C VAL A 41 -2.45 13.90 -11.35
N VAL A 42 -2.13 15.16 -11.09
CA VAL A 42 -2.93 16.02 -10.21
C VAL A 42 -4.27 16.30 -10.89
N VAL A 43 -5.36 15.80 -10.34
CA VAL A 43 -6.71 16.00 -10.88
C VAL A 43 -7.43 17.16 -10.21
N ASP A 44 -7.16 17.41 -8.93
CA ASP A 44 -7.79 18.48 -8.18
C ASP A 44 -6.95 18.90 -6.97
N PHE A 45 -7.43 19.89 -6.22
CA PHE A 45 -6.93 20.24 -4.91
C PHE A 45 -8.08 20.23 -3.91
N LYS A 46 -7.95 19.45 -2.83
CA LYS A 46 -8.99 19.28 -1.82
C LYS A 46 -8.41 19.51 -0.43
N LYS A 47 -9.26 19.97 0.48
CA LYS A 47 -8.93 19.97 1.90
C LYS A 47 -9.03 18.55 2.45
N ASP A 48 -8.35 18.28 3.55
CA ASP A 48 -8.54 17.04 4.28
C ASP A 48 -9.75 17.10 5.22
N LEU A 49 -9.92 16.07 6.05
CA LEU A 49 -11.06 15.92 6.97
C LEU A 49 -11.07 17.02 8.05
N ASP A 50 -9.90 17.57 8.38
CA ASP A 50 -9.70 18.60 9.40
C ASP A 50 -9.74 20.03 8.80
N ASP A 51 -10.28 20.17 7.57
CA ASP A 51 -10.32 21.41 6.79
C ASP A 51 -8.93 22.03 6.49
N ASN A 52 -7.85 21.26 6.64
CA ASN A 52 -6.49 21.67 6.29
C ASN A 52 -6.25 21.55 4.78
N GLY A 53 -5.42 22.44 4.24
CA GLY A 53 -4.99 22.41 2.84
C GLY A 53 -5.19 23.75 2.12
N PRO A 54 -5.37 23.74 0.78
CA PRO A 54 -5.74 22.60 -0.05
C PRO A 54 -4.54 21.73 -0.49
N PHE A 55 -4.71 20.41 -0.45
CA PHE A 55 -3.72 19.42 -0.84
C PHE A 55 -4.02 18.83 -2.23
N PRO A 56 -2.99 18.43 -3.00
CA PRO A 56 -3.19 17.86 -4.33
C PRO A 56 -3.85 16.47 -4.26
N LEU A 57 -4.95 16.32 -4.99
CA LEU A 57 -5.59 15.04 -5.27
C LEU A 57 -4.94 14.46 -6.52
N VAL A 58 -4.21 13.35 -6.36
CA VAL A 58 -3.44 12.70 -7.42
C VAL A 58 -4.15 11.41 -7.86
N GLN A 59 -4.41 11.29 -9.16
CA GLN A 59 -4.87 10.04 -9.76
C GLN A 59 -3.67 9.20 -10.22
N LEU A 60 -3.58 7.99 -9.70
CA LEU A 60 -2.54 7.01 -10.05
C LEU A 60 -2.87 6.33 -11.40
N MET A 61 -1.91 5.56 -11.92
CA MET A 61 -2.06 4.78 -13.16
C MET A 61 -3.17 3.73 -13.06
N ASP A 62 -3.42 3.18 -11.87
CA ASP A 62 -4.49 2.23 -11.57
C ASP A 62 -5.87 2.89 -11.34
N LYS A 63 -5.97 4.19 -11.64
CA LYS A 63 -7.17 5.04 -11.48
C LYS A 63 -7.57 5.36 -10.04
N ARG A 64 -6.86 4.86 -9.01
CA ARG A 64 -7.10 5.27 -7.62
C ARG A 64 -6.75 6.76 -7.45
N LYS A 65 -7.51 7.45 -6.60
CA LYS A 65 -7.28 8.87 -6.27
C LYS A 65 -6.79 8.97 -4.84
N ILE A 66 -5.64 9.62 -4.65
CA ILE A 66 -4.98 9.76 -3.36
C ILE A 66 -4.81 11.24 -3.06
N LEU A 67 -5.23 11.65 -1.87
CA LEU A 67 -4.94 12.99 -1.35
C LEU A 67 -3.52 13.00 -0.80
N ALA A 68 -2.59 13.69 -1.46
CA ALA A 68 -1.19 13.73 -1.03
C ALA A 68 -1.01 14.79 0.07
N LYS A 69 -0.98 14.33 1.32
CA LYS A 69 -0.75 15.17 2.51
C LYS A 69 0.74 15.45 2.73
N PRO A 70 1.10 16.54 3.45
CA PRO A 70 2.46 16.79 3.87
C PRO A 70 3.02 15.62 4.69
N ASP A 71 4.30 15.37 4.52
CA ASP A 71 5.05 14.38 5.27
C ASP A 71 6.37 15.01 5.75
N ILE A 72 6.96 14.44 6.80
CA ILE A 72 8.15 14.96 7.46
C ILE A 72 9.38 14.15 7.03
N TRP A 73 10.43 14.86 6.64
CA TRP A 73 11.80 14.36 6.53
C TRP A 73 12.61 14.91 7.69
N SER A 74 13.17 14.04 8.52
CA SER A 74 14.05 14.43 9.62
C SER A 74 15.43 13.79 9.49
N ILE A 75 16.46 14.54 9.88
CA ILE A 75 17.77 13.98 10.21
C ILE A 75 17.84 13.86 11.73
N ASN A 76 18.07 12.65 12.19
CA ASN A 76 18.16 12.36 13.62
C ASN A 76 19.63 12.29 14.05
N ASN A 77 19.92 12.71 15.27
CA ASN A 77 21.20 12.45 15.94
C ASN A 77 21.40 10.95 16.18
N GLU A 78 22.61 10.54 16.58
CA GLU A 78 22.94 9.18 17.03
C GLU A 78 22.03 8.67 18.16
N LYS A 79 21.40 9.59 18.91
CA LYS A 79 20.43 9.30 19.98
C LYS A 79 18.97 9.25 19.50
N GLY A 80 18.72 9.34 18.19
CA GLY A 80 17.37 9.29 17.61
C GLY A 80 16.55 10.57 17.69
N THR A 81 17.08 11.67 18.25
CA THR A 81 16.38 12.95 18.33
C THR A 81 16.48 13.71 17.00
N PRO A 82 15.38 14.25 16.44
CA PRO A 82 15.42 15.02 15.20
C PRO A 82 16.19 16.32 15.41
N LEU A 83 17.31 16.47 14.72
CA LEU A 83 18.12 17.70 14.69
C LEU A 83 17.43 18.78 13.86
N VAL A 84 16.92 18.36 12.71
CA VAL A 84 16.25 19.20 11.73
C VAL A 84 15.16 18.38 11.08
N SER A 85 13.97 18.96 10.95
CA SER A 85 12.85 18.41 10.20
C SER A 85 12.45 19.37 9.08
N PHE A 86 11.94 18.79 8.00
CA PHE A 86 11.35 19.52 6.88
C PHE A 86 10.03 18.85 6.55
N GLU A 87 8.96 19.64 6.50
CA GLU A 87 7.61 19.16 6.19
C GLU A 87 7.20 19.65 4.81
N GLN A 88 6.78 18.73 3.95
CA GLN A 88 6.36 19.06 2.58
C GLN A 88 5.48 17.94 2.00
N VAL A 89 4.64 18.27 1.02
CA VAL A 89 3.92 17.26 0.24
C VAL A 89 4.93 16.38 -0.51
N PRO A 90 4.87 15.03 -0.39
CA PRO A 90 5.88 14.09 -0.94
C PRO A 90 5.73 13.90 -2.45
N LEU A 91 5.63 14.99 -3.20
CA LEU A 91 5.47 15.01 -4.65
C LEU A 91 6.58 15.81 -5.32
N ARG A 92 6.89 15.41 -6.55
CA ARG A 92 7.73 16.18 -7.48
C ARG A 92 7.12 16.14 -8.87
N LEU A 93 7.29 17.20 -9.65
CA LEU A 93 6.94 17.18 -11.07
C LEU A 93 7.71 16.08 -11.80
N ALA A 94 6.99 15.29 -12.58
CA ALA A 94 7.48 14.07 -13.23
C ALA A 94 7.25 14.08 -14.75
N TRP A 95 7.37 15.24 -15.38
CA TRP A 95 7.37 15.37 -16.85
C TRP A 95 8.61 14.75 -17.48
N ALA A 96 9.73 14.82 -16.76
CA ALA A 96 10.99 14.20 -17.15
C ALA A 96 11.54 13.45 -15.94
N ILE A 97 12.01 12.24 -16.18
CA ILE A 97 12.69 11.39 -15.20
C ILE A 97 14.00 10.92 -15.79
N THR A 98 14.98 10.65 -14.93
CA THR A 98 16.22 10.04 -15.38
C THR A 98 15.98 8.56 -15.68
N VAL A 99 16.81 7.98 -16.56
CA VAL A 99 16.74 6.54 -16.89
C VAL A 99 16.79 5.68 -15.62
N HIS A 100 17.69 6.01 -14.69
CA HIS A 100 17.79 5.34 -13.39
C HIS A 100 16.49 5.35 -12.58
N LYS A 101 15.75 6.46 -12.62
CA LYS A 101 14.45 6.57 -11.91
C LYS A 101 13.31 5.88 -12.65
N SER A 102 13.50 5.54 -13.93
CA SER A 102 12.56 4.74 -14.71
C SER A 102 12.74 3.23 -14.56
N GLN A 103 13.83 2.77 -13.93
CA GLN A 103 14.15 1.35 -13.82
C GLN A 103 13.04 0.57 -13.12
N GLY A 104 12.60 -0.54 -13.73
CA GLY A 104 11.49 -1.36 -13.21
C GLY A 104 10.10 -0.78 -13.49
N MET A 105 9.98 0.41 -14.09
CA MET A 105 8.70 0.98 -14.50
C MET A 105 8.30 0.46 -15.89
N THR A 106 7.00 0.50 -16.18
CA THR A 106 6.46 0.29 -17.52
C THR A 106 5.75 1.58 -17.96
N LEU A 107 6.09 2.07 -19.15
CA LEU A 107 5.60 3.33 -19.72
C LEU A 107 4.83 3.04 -21.01
N GLU A 108 3.74 3.79 -21.24
CA GLU A 108 2.96 3.67 -22.48
C GLU A 108 3.61 4.44 -23.63
N ALA A 109 4.12 5.65 -23.36
CA ALA A 109 4.84 6.47 -24.33
C ALA A 109 5.89 7.33 -23.62
N ALA A 110 7.02 7.58 -24.31
CA ALA A 110 8.11 8.38 -23.79
C ALA A 110 8.91 9.05 -24.91
N GLU A 111 9.29 10.30 -24.66
CA GLU A 111 10.33 10.99 -25.43
C GLU A 111 11.67 10.77 -24.73
N ILE A 112 12.62 10.12 -25.40
CA ILE A 112 13.88 9.67 -24.81
C ILE A 112 15.05 10.31 -25.54
N ASN A 113 16.02 10.86 -24.80
CA ASN A 113 17.28 11.33 -25.34
C ASN A 113 18.46 10.60 -24.68
N LEU A 114 19.12 9.75 -25.46
CA LEU A 114 20.29 8.96 -25.06
C LEU A 114 21.60 9.53 -25.62
N SER A 115 21.61 10.74 -26.18
CA SER A 115 22.82 11.33 -26.77
C SER A 115 23.95 11.54 -25.75
N LYS A 116 23.59 11.66 -24.47
CA LYS A 116 24.51 11.84 -23.33
C LYS A 116 24.58 10.60 -22.42
N ALA A 117 24.18 9.43 -22.90
CA ALA A 117 24.34 8.21 -22.12
C ALA A 117 25.82 7.97 -21.83
N PHE A 118 26.14 7.56 -20.61
CA PHE A 118 27.53 7.48 -20.11
C PHE A 118 27.85 6.13 -19.47
N GLU A 119 26.86 5.25 -19.30
CA GLU A 119 27.03 3.91 -18.76
C GLU A 119 26.54 2.84 -19.76
N PRO A 120 27.27 1.72 -19.90
CA PRO A 120 26.81 0.56 -20.66
C PRO A 120 25.45 0.06 -20.15
N GLY A 121 24.59 -0.38 -21.06
CA GLY A 121 23.25 -0.88 -20.75
C GLY A 121 22.21 0.21 -20.43
N GLN A 122 22.60 1.48 -20.27
CA GLN A 122 21.66 2.56 -19.96
C GLN A 122 20.60 2.75 -21.07
N GLY A 123 20.99 2.61 -22.34
CA GLY A 123 20.03 2.68 -23.44
C GLY A 123 19.06 1.51 -23.44
N TYR A 124 19.54 0.29 -23.14
CA TYR A 124 18.67 -0.87 -22.96
C TYR A 124 17.64 -0.66 -21.84
N VAL A 125 18.07 -0.16 -20.68
CA VAL A 125 17.15 0.13 -19.56
C VAL A 125 16.08 1.13 -19.98
N ALA A 126 16.46 2.22 -20.66
CA ALA A 126 15.53 3.26 -21.10
C ALA A 126 14.51 2.76 -22.14
N LEU A 127 14.98 2.06 -23.17
CA LEU A 127 14.14 1.60 -24.27
C LEU A 127 13.20 0.46 -23.83
N SER A 128 13.67 -0.43 -22.95
CA SER A 128 12.87 -1.55 -22.41
C SER A 128 11.76 -1.12 -21.45
N ARG A 129 11.61 0.18 -21.14
CA ARG A 129 10.48 0.65 -20.31
C ARG A 129 9.19 0.76 -21.11
N LEU A 130 9.28 0.89 -22.42
CA LEU A 130 8.13 1.03 -23.32
C LEU A 130 7.56 -0.34 -23.67
N LYS A 131 6.22 -0.44 -23.69
CA LYS A 131 5.54 -1.68 -24.11
C LYS A 131 5.64 -1.91 -25.60
N ASP A 132 5.48 -0.83 -26.37
CA ASP A 132 5.37 -0.87 -27.82
C ASP A 132 6.26 0.20 -28.46
N LEU A 133 6.73 -0.07 -29.67
CA LEU A 133 7.61 0.85 -30.40
C LEU A 133 6.90 2.16 -30.79
N ASP A 134 5.58 2.12 -31.01
CA ASP A 134 4.77 3.30 -31.36
C ASP A 134 4.78 4.38 -30.27
N GLY A 135 5.02 3.98 -29.01
CA GLY A 135 5.16 4.90 -27.88
C GLY A 135 6.53 5.57 -27.79
N LEU A 136 7.51 5.18 -28.62
CA LEU A 136 8.88 5.69 -28.57
C LEU A 136 9.05 6.93 -29.46
N LYS A 137 9.54 8.02 -28.86
CA LYS A 137 10.16 9.11 -29.61
C LYS A 137 11.61 9.29 -29.19
N LEU A 138 12.53 8.83 -30.02
CA LEU A 138 13.97 8.92 -29.74
C LEU A 138 14.56 10.20 -30.34
N LEU A 139 15.07 11.09 -29.49
CA LEU A 139 15.68 12.36 -29.89
C LEU A 139 17.15 12.21 -30.32
N GLY A 140 17.83 11.20 -29.80
CA GLY A 140 19.25 10.95 -30.08
C GLY A 140 19.77 9.77 -29.28
N ILE A 141 20.83 9.14 -29.77
CA ILE A 141 21.49 7.99 -29.15
C ILE A 141 22.99 8.05 -29.48
N ASN A 142 23.82 7.61 -28.53
CA ASN A 142 25.26 7.48 -28.74
C ASN A 142 25.69 6.01 -28.64
N ARG A 143 26.97 5.74 -28.92
CA ARG A 143 27.53 4.38 -28.87
C ARG A 143 27.46 3.77 -27.46
N MET A 144 27.77 4.55 -26.43
CA MET A 144 27.74 4.09 -25.04
C MET A 144 26.36 3.57 -24.62
N ALA A 145 25.27 4.19 -25.11
CA ALA A 145 23.91 3.77 -24.80
C ALA A 145 23.59 2.32 -25.20
N ILE A 146 24.22 1.82 -26.27
CA ILE A 146 24.00 0.48 -26.82
C ILE A 146 25.13 -0.50 -26.46
N GLU A 147 26.16 -0.05 -25.75
CA GLU A 147 27.23 -0.93 -25.29
C GLU A 147 26.73 -1.83 -24.16
N VAL A 148 27.19 -3.07 -24.19
CA VAL A 148 26.91 -4.08 -23.17
C VAL A 148 28.17 -4.23 -22.32
N ASP A 149 27.99 -4.30 -21.00
CA ASP A 149 29.10 -4.55 -20.09
C ASP A 149 29.72 -5.93 -20.34
N ALA A 150 31.05 -6.00 -20.40
CA ALA A 150 31.77 -7.22 -20.75
C ALA A 150 31.66 -8.31 -19.68
N LEU A 151 31.52 -7.94 -18.40
CA LEU A 151 31.30 -8.91 -17.33
C LEU A 151 29.88 -9.46 -17.40
N ALA A 152 28.89 -8.61 -17.67
CA ALA A 152 27.51 -9.05 -17.87
C ALA A 152 27.40 -10.05 -19.05
N LEU A 153 28.05 -9.75 -20.18
CA LEU A 153 28.08 -10.65 -21.33
C LEU A 153 28.72 -12.01 -21.00
N LYS A 154 29.86 -12.02 -20.31
CA LYS A 154 30.52 -13.26 -19.88
C LYS A 154 29.68 -14.06 -18.88
N ALA A 155 29.02 -13.38 -17.96
CA ALA A 155 28.13 -14.02 -17.00
C ALA A 155 26.93 -14.67 -17.71
N ASP A 156 26.32 -13.98 -18.67
CA ASP A 156 25.20 -14.50 -19.47
C ASP A 156 25.61 -15.76 -20.25
N GLN A 157 26.79 -15.74 -20.90
CA GLN A 157 27.36 -16.92 -21.56
C GLN A 157 27.52 -18.09 -20.57
N ARG A 158 28.07 -17.83 -19.38
CA ARG A 158 28.21 -18.89 -18.37
C ARG A 158 26.87 -19.42 -17.89
N PHE A 159 25.84 -18.58 -17.78
CA PHE A 159 24.50 -19.03 -17.41
C PHE A 159 23.85 -19.89 -18.50
N GLN A 160 24.07 -19.57 -19.77
CA GLN A 160 23.62 -20.39 -20.89
C GLN A 160 24.31 -21.76 -20.89
N GLU A 161 25.64 -21.79 -20.74
CA GLU A 161 26.40 -23.05 -20.61
C GLU A 161 25.91 -23.92 -19.46
N LEU A 162 25.69 -23.31 -18.28
CA LEU A 162 25.14 -24.03 -17.11
C LEU A 162 23.72 -24.55 -17.37
N SER A 163 22.89 -23.81 -18.11
CA SER A 163 21.55 -24.25 -18.51
C SER A 163 21.65 -25.47 -19.44
N ASP A 164 22.53 -25.43 -20.42
CA ASP A 164 22.75 -26.53 -21.38
C ASP A 164 23.34 -27.77 -20.67
N GLU A 165 24.27 -27.59 -19.74
CA GLU A 165 24.83 -28.65 -18.90
C GLU A 165 23.69 -29.37 -18.15
N ILE A 166 22.77 -28.61 -17.54
CA ILE A 166 21.61 -29.15 -16.81
C ILE A 166 20.63 -29.85 -17.76
N ASP A 167 20.29 -29.23 -18.89
CA ASP A 167 19.34 -29.80 -19.86
C ASP A 167 19.86 -31.09 -20.52
N SER A 168 21.18 -31.29 -20.50
CA SER A 168 21.83 -32.51 -20.99
C SER A 168 21.87 -33.67 -19.98
N LEU A 169 21.56 -33.41 -18.70
CA LEU A 169 21.56 -34.45 -17.66
C LEU A 169 20.44 -35.46 -17.88
N SER A 170 20.71 -36.72 -17.52
CA SER A 170 19.65 -37.73 -17.42
C SER A 170 18.68 -37.38 -16.29
N GLU A 171 17.40 -37.76 -16.40
CA GLU A 171 16.41 -37.53 -15.34
C GLU A 171 16.88 -38.05 -13.96
N SER A 172 17.60 -39.17 -13.93
CA SER A 172 18.14 -39.75 -12.70
C SER A 172 19.26 -38.92 -12.07
N ASP A 173 20.16 -38.36 -12.89
CA ASP A 173 21.26 -37.53 -12.40
C ASP A 173 20.75 -36.15 -11.96
N PHE A 174 19.82 -35.58 -12.74
CA PHE A 174 19.12 -34.36 -12.41
C PHE A 174 18.42 -34.46 -11.06
N GLU A 175 17.66 -35.54 -10.80
CA GLU A 175 16.94 -35.70 -9.54
C GLU A 175 17.88 -35.79 -8.32
N LYS A 176 19.07 -36.37 -8.49
CA LYS A 176 20.09 -36.45 -7.44
C LYS A 176 20.69 -35.08 -7.15
N GLU A 177 21.13 -34.35 -8.17
CA GLU A 177 21.71 -33.02 -8.01
C GLU A 177 20.69 -32.02 -7.45
N TRP A 178 19.46 -32.07 -7.94
CA TRP A 178 18.33 -31.27 -7.47
C TRP A 178 18.06 -31.48 -5.97
N LYS A 179 18.02 -32.73 -5.50
CA LYS A 179 17.81 -33.03 -4.06
C LYS A 179 18.93 -32.46 -3.20
N CYS A 180 20.17 -32.59 -3.64
CA CYS A 180 21.32 -31.99 -2.96
C CYS A 180 21.23 -30.46 -2.92
N HIS A 181 20.84 -29.83 -4.04
CA HIS A 181 20.68 -28.38 -4.15
C HIS A 181 19.58 -27.84 -3.21
N ILE A 182 18.43 -28.51 -3.11
CA ILE A 182 17.36 -28.13 -2.17
C ILE A 182 17.90 -28.09 -0.73
N VAL A 183 18.60 -29.15 -0.31
CA VAL A 183 19.13 -29.25 1.06
C VAL A 183 20.19 -28.18 1.32
N ALA A 184 21.09 -27.94 0.36
CA ALA A 184 22.11 -26.90 0.46
C ALA A 184 21.51 -25.48 0.55
N SER A 185 20.38 -25.24 -0.12
CA SER A 185 19.62 -23.99 -0.07
C SER A 185 18.76 -23.83 1.19
N GLY A 186 18.85 -24.77 2.15
CA GLY A 186 18.07 -24.76 3.39
C GLY A 186 16.63 -25.27 3.24
N GLY A 187 16.30 -25.90 2.11
CA GLY A 187 15.01 -26.56 1.87
C GLY A 187 14.95 -27.99 2.44
N THR A 188 13.80 -28.64 2.28
CA THR A 188 13.59 -30.04 2.69
C THR A 188 13.17 -30.91 1.52
N THR A 189 13.71 -32.13 1.47
CA THR A 189 13.32 -33.18 0.52
C THR A 189 12.43 -34.25 1.16
N ASP A 190 12.14 -34.14 2.46
CA ASP A 190 11.27 -35.08 3.17
C ASP A 190 9.80 -34.91 2.71
N PRO A 191 9.20 -35.93 2.08
CA PRO A 191 7.82 -35.87 1.61
C PRO A 191 6.80 -35.55 2.71
N ASN A 192 7.05 -35.95 3.96
CA ASN A 192 6.15 -35.71 5.07
C ASN A 192 6.17 -34.25 5.51
N GLU A 193 7.36 -33.66 5.64
CA GLU A 193 7.51 -32.25 5.97
C GLU A 193 6.96 -31.37 4.83
N ILE A 194 7.19 -31.75 3.56
CA ILE A 194 6.58 -31.08 2.40
C ILE A 194 5.05 -31.13 2.45
N LYS A 195 4.46 -32.30 2.72
CA LYS A 195 2.99 -32.44 2.85
C LYS A 195 2.44 -31.58 3.99
N LYS A 196 3.12 -31.57 5.14
CA LYS A 196 2.76 -30.77 6.31
C LYS A 196 2.82 -29.27 6.01
N GLN A 197 3.89 -28.81 5.35
CA GLN A 197 4.04 -27.41 4.95
C GLN A 197 3.00 -27.02 3.88
N LYS A 198 2.75 -27.87 2.88
CA LYS A 198 1.67 -27.66 1.89
C LYS A 198 0.30 -27.56 2.56
N ALA A 199 -0.01 -28.44 3.50
CA ALA A 199 -1.26 -28.39 4.26
C ALA A 199 -1.38 -27.11 5.09
N LYS A 200 -0.28 -26.65 5.69
CA LYS A 200 -0.21 -25.40 6.45
C LYS A 200 -0.41 -24.17 5.55
N THR A 201 0.22 -24.14 4.37
CA THR A 201 0.06 -23.06 3.39
C THR A 201 -1.35 -23.02 2.83
N GLN A 202 -1.91 -24.17 2.44
CA GLN A 202 -3.30 -24.25 1.98
C GLN A 202 -4.30 -23.87 3.07
N ALA A 203 -4.06 -24.24 4.34
CA ALA A 203 -4.90 -23.80 5.46
C ALA A 203 -4.79 -22.27 5.70
N LYS A 204 -3.62 -21.68 5.41
CA LYS A 204 -3.41 -20.22 5.50
C LYS A 204 -4.07 -19.48 4.33
N GLU A 205 -4.05 -20.04 3.12
CA GLU A 205 -4.72 -19.50 1.92
C GLU A 205 -6.24 -19.67 1.97
N LYS A 206 -6.72 -20.82 2.48
CA LYS A 206 -8.15 -21.10 2.68
C LYS A 206 -8.76 -20.40 3.90
N LYS A 207 -7.98 -19.64 4.67
CA LYS A 207 -8.58 -18.65 5.59
C LYS A 207 -9.21 -17.57 4.73
N ILE A 208 -10.44 -17.83 4.27
CA ILE A 208 -11.36 -16.83 3.74
C ILE A 208 -11.31 -15.66 4.72
N ASN A 209 -11.20 -14.44 4.17
CA ASN A 209 -11.12 -13.25 4.99
C ASN A 209 -12.25 -13.30 6.03
N THR A 210 -11.90 -13.17 7.31
CA THR A 210 -12.83 -13.32 8.43
C THR A 210 -14.06 -12.43 8.29
N TYR A 211 -13.94 -11.31 7.55
CA TYR A 211 -15.05 -10.43 7.19
C TYR A 211 -15.95 -11.00 6.09
N GLN A 212 -15.39 -11.63 5.04
CA GLN A 212 -16.16 -12.26 3.96
C GLN A 212 -17.07 -13.39 4.47
N GLN A 213 -16.58 -14.21 5.41
CA GLN A 213 -17.42 -15.22 6.08
C GLN A 213 -18.57 -14.60 6.86
N THR A 214 -18.38 -13.41 7.43
CA THR A 214 -19.47 -12.69 8.12
C THR A 214 -20.46 -12.12 7.11
N ILE A 215 -19.97 -11.58 5.98
CA ILE A 215 -20.80 -11.04 4.90
C ILE A 215 -21.70 -12.11 4.28
N GLU A 216 -21.22 -13.34 4.10
CA GLU A 216 -22.05 -14.45 3.60
C GLU A 216 -23.22 -14.73 4.54
N LEU A 217 -22.97 -14.82 5.84
CA LEU A 217 -24.01 -15.07 6.84
C LEU A 217 -24.99 -13.88 6.98
N ILE A 218 -24.51 -12.65 6.78
CA ILE A 218 -25.36 -11.46 6.69
C ILE A 218 -26.28 -11.53 5.47
N LYS A 219 -25.77 -11.95 4.31
CA LYS A 219 -26.56 -12.14 3.08
C LYS A 219 -27.60 -13.25 3.22
N GLU A 220 -27.32 -14.26 4.04
CA GLU A 220 -28.28 -15.30 4.43
C GLU A 220 -29.36 -14.80 5.40
N GLY A 221 -29.24 -13.58 5.93
CA GLY A 221 -30.22 -12.97 6.83
C GLY A 221 -30.16 -13.45 8.28
N LYS A 222 -29.03 -14.04 8.71
CA LYS A 222 -28.85 -14.58 10.07
C LYS A 222 -28.72 -13.46 11.11
N SER A 223 -29.27 -13.67 12.31
CA SER A 223 -29.12 -12.78 13.45
C SER A 223 -27.69 -12.78 14.03
N LEU A 224 -27.34 -11.80 14.86
CA LEU A 224 -26.02 -11.76 15.53
C LEU A 224 -25.72 -13.02 16.34
N HIS A 225 -26.74 -13.62 16.95
CA HIS A 225 -26.60 -14.83 17.75
C HIS A 225 -26.31 -16.04 16.86
N GLU A 226 -27.04 -16.20 15.76
CA GLU A 226 -26.82 -17.28 14.80
C GLU A 226 -25.46 -17.16 14.11
N ILE A 227 -25.00 -15.94 13.81
CA ILE A 227 -23.65 -15.70 13.29
C ILE A 227 -22.61 -16.08 14.35
N SER A 228 -22.86 -15.77 15.63
CA SER A 228 -21.98 -16.11 16.76
C SER A 228 -21.82 -17.62 16.93
N GLU A 229 -22.93 -18.35 16.92
CA GLU A 229 -22.92 -19.81 17.03
C GLU A 229 -22.27 -20.47 15.80
N HIS A 230 -22.65 -20.03 14.60
CA HIS A 230 -22.13 -20.60 13.35
C HIS A 230 -20.63 -20.36 13.16
N ARG A 231 -20.10 -19.28 13.73
CA ARG A 231 -18.68 -18.92 13.65
C ARG A 231 -17.88 -19.33 14.88
N GLY A 232 -18.52 -19.74 15.98
CA GLY A 232 -17.86 -19.99 17.26
C GLY A 232 -17.12 -18.76 17.80
N MET A 233 -17.62 -17.56 17.53
CA MET A 233 -17.01 -16.28 17.94
C MET A 233 -17.92 -15.53 18.91
N ALA A 234 -17.36 -14.74 19.82
CA ALA A 234 -18.17 -13.89 20.70
C ALA A 234 -18.98 -12.85 19.90
N ILE A 235 -20.22 -12.57 20.34
CA ILE A 235 -21.12 -11.57 19.73
C ILE A 235 -20.41 -10.22 19.58
N THR A 236 -19.66 -9.79 20.60
CA THR A 236 -18.88 -8.54 20.59
C THR A 236 -17.84 -8.47 19.48
N THR A 237 -17.32 -9.62 19.05
CA THR A 237 -16.37 -9.68 17.93
C THR A 237 -17.07 -9.53 16.59
N ILE A 238 -18.27 -10.12 16.45
CA ILE A 238 -19.09 -9.98 15.24
C ILE A 238 -19.60 -8.54 15.09
N GLN A 239 -20.01 -7.91 16.19
CA GLN A 239 -20.37 -6.49 16.21
C GLN A 239 -19.21 -5.60 15.72
N GLY A 240 -17.97 -5.92 16.13
CA GLY A 240 -16.77 -5.25 15.59
C GLY A 240 -16.47 -5.58 14.13
N HIS A 241 -16.85 -6.76 13.63
CA HIS A 241 -16.76 -7.07 12.20
C HIS A 241 -17.75 -6.25 11.38
N ILE A 242 -18.98 -6.05 11.88
CA ILE A 242 -20.01 -5.27 11.19
C ILE A 242 -19.56 -3.82 11.00
N LEU A 243 -18.93 -3.21 12.01
CA LEU A 243 -18.30 -1.88 11.87
C LEU A 243 -17.24 -1.83 10.75
N LYS A 244 -16.37 -2.83 10.68
CA LYS A 244 -15.36 -2.87 9.60
C LYS A 244 -15.99 -3.14 8.24
N ILE A 245 -17.10 -3.88 8.21
CA ILE A 245 -17.85 -4.16 6.99
C ILE A 245 -18.55 -2.90 6.48
N SER A 246 -19.15 -2.07 7.35
CA SER A 246 -19.72 -0.79 6.94
C SER A 246 -18.68 0.13 6.33
N ASP A 247 -17.47 0.18 6.92
CA ASP A 247 -16.39 1.05 6.46
C ASP A 247 -15.76 0.57 5.13
N SER A 248 -15.68 -0.74 4.91
CA SER A 248 -14.92 -1.33 3.79
C SER A 248 -15.78 -1.90 2.64
N TYR A 249 -17.06 -2.22 2.90
CA TYR A 249 -17.98 -2.89 1.98
C TYR A 249 -19.40 -2.25 2.06
N PRO A 250 -19.55 -0.98 1.62
CA PRO A 250 -20.80 -0.23 1.74
C PRO A 250 -21.98 -0.84 0.96
N GLU A 251 -21.75 -1.81 0.08
CA GLU A 251 -22.78 -2.53 -0.66
C GLU A 251 -23.52 -3.60 0.18
N VAL A 252 -23.01 -3.94 1.36
CA VAL A 252 -23.60 -4.96 2.24
C VAL A 252 -24.68 -4.32 3.10
N ASN A 253 -25.93 -4.79 2.97
CA ASN A 253 -27.03 -4.33 3.81
C ASN A 253 -26.86 -4.83 5.25
N ILE A 254 -26.62 -3.91 6.18
CA ILE A 254 -26.47 -4.19 7.61
C ILE A 254 -27.65 -3.71 8.46
N GLU A 255 -28.67 -3.07 7.88
CA GLU A 255 -29.75 -2.38 8.62
C GLU A 255 -30.43 -3.25 9.70
N ALA A 256 -30.51 -4.56 9.45
CA ALA A 256 -31.08 -5.53 10.38
C ALA A 256 -30.35 -5.62 11.74
N TYR A 257 -29.13 -5.09 11.85
CA TYR A 257 -28.32 -5.12 13.07
C TYR A 257 -28.20 -3.76 13.74
N ARG A 258 -29.04 -2.79 13.38
CA ARG A 258 -29.05 -1.48 14.01
C ARG A 258 -29.46 -1.59 15.50
N PRO A 259 -28.70 -0.99 16.44
CA PRO A 259 -29.09 -0.96 17.85
C PRO A 259 -30.41 -0.19 18.07
N GLU A 260 -31.04 -0.39 19.24
CA GLU A 260 -32.30 0.28 19.61
C GLU A 260 -32.21 1.81 19.51
N ASP A 261 -33.28 2.45 19.02
CA ASP A 261 -33.35 3.91 18.82
C ASP A 261 -33.01 4.71 20.07
N VAL A 262 -33.45 4.23 21.25
CA VAL A 262 -33.16 4.88 22.54
C VAL A 262 -31.66 4.95 22.82
N LEU A 263 -30.89 3.93 22.40
CA LEU A 263 -29.45 3.93 22.54
C LEU A 263 -28.80 4.86 21.51
N MET A 264 -29.28 4.83 20.28
CA MET A 264 -28.78 5.70 19.21
C MET A 264 -28.98 7.18 19.57
N ASP A 265 -30.15 7.56 20.08
CA ASP A 265 -30.44 8.93 20.52
C ASP A 265 -29.51 9.39 21.67
N ARG A 266 -29.21 8.49 22.61
CA ARG A 266 -28.28 8.79 23.71
C ARG A 266 -26.87 9.00 23.21
N ILE A 267 -26.41 8.16 22.29
CA ILE A 267 -25.09 8.31 21.68
C ILE A 267 -25.03 9.61 20.87
N GLN A 268 -26.04 9.90 20.07
CA GLN A 268 -26.12 11.13 19.27
C GLN A 268 -26.09 12.39 20.17
N LYS A 269 -26.79 12.35 21.30
CA LYS A 269 -26.75 13.42 22.29
C LYS A 269 -25.34 13.63 22.85
N ILE A 270 -24.63 12.56 23.18
CA ILE A 270 -23.22 12.64 23.64
C ILE A 270 -22.33 13.22 22.54
N TYR A 271 -22.52 12.84 21.27
CA TYR A 271 -21.80 13.44 20.14
C TYR A 271 -22.12 14.93 19.94
N THR A 272 -23.33 15.36 20.25
CA THR A 272 -23.75 16.78 20.16
C THR A 272 -23.23 17.61 21.32
N GLU A 273 -23.13 17.01 22.51
CA GLU A 273 -22.62 17.64 23.74
C GLU A 273 -21.09 17.57 23.86
N ALA A 274 -20.43 16.70 23.09
CA ALA A 274 -18.98 16.59 23.02
C ALA A 274 -18.38 17.83 22.33
N ASP A 275 -17.64 18.62 23.10
CA ASP A 275 -16.94 19.80 22.58
C ASP A 275 -15.80 19.36 21.63
N ASN A 276 -15.83 19.85 20.38
CA ASN A 276 -14.85 19.53 19.33
C ASN A 276 -13.41 19.98 19.65
N GLY A 277 -13.17 20.61 20.81
CA GLY A 277 -11.88 21.17 21.21
C GLY A 277 -10.90 20.22 21.90
N ASN A 278 -11.29 19.00 22.26
CA ASN A 278 -10.40 18.07 22.99
C ASN A 278 -10.07 16.82 22.14
N GLU A 279 -9.03 16.94 21.29
CA GLU A 279 -8.55 15.88 20.38
C GLU A 279 -8.23 14.56 21.09
N GLU A 280 -7.92 14.58 22.39
CA GLU A 280 -7.66 13.36 23.16
C GLU A 280 -8.88 12.43 23.29
N ASN A 281 -10.09 12.93 23.04
CA ASN A 281 -11.32 12.16 23.16
C ASN A 281 -11.68 11.37 21.89
N TYR A 282 -10.99 11.63 20.78
CA TYR A 282 -11.29 11.04 19.49
C TYR A 282 -10.25 9.98 19.10
N SER A 283 -10.73 8.95 18.41
CA SER A 283 -9.90 7.94 17.77
C SER A 283 -9.41 8.47 16.42
N PRO A 284 -8.32 7.91 15.84
CA PRO A 284 -7.78 8.37 14.55
C PRO A 284 -8.76 8.29 13.37
N ASP A 285 -9.87 7.57 13.52
CA ASP A 285 -10.96 7.46 12.55
C ASP A 285 -12.04 8.56 12.74
N GLY A 286 -11.80 9.55 13.60
CA GLY A 286 -12.73 10.67 13.85
C GLY A 286 -13.86 10.34 14.83
N ARG A 287 -13.94 9.10 15.34
CA ARG A 287 -15.00 8.67 16.26
C ARG A 287 -14.62 8.92 17.71
N ILE A 288 -15.55 9.31 18.58
CA ILE A 288 -15.29 9.42 20.03
C ILE A 288 -14.81 8.05 20.54
N LYS A 289 -13.73 8.00 21.32
CA LYS A 289 -13.18 6.75 21.86
C LYS A 289 -14.24 5.94 22.61
N SER A 290 -14.29 4.64 22.35
CA SER A 290 -15.29 3.75 22.95
C SER A 290 -15.24 3.70 24.48
N SER A 291 -14.08 3.99 25.09
CA SER A 291 -13.92 4.13 26.55
C SER A 291 -14.68 5.32 27.14
N ILE A 292 -14.84 6.39 26.37
CA ILE A 292 -15.53 7.61 26.80
C ILE A 292 -17.04 7.38 26.71
N LEU A 293 -17.53 6.87 25.58
CA LEU A 293 -18.94 6.49 25.45
C LEU A 293 -19.35 5.46 26.51
N PHE A 294 -18.49 4.49 26.81
CA PHE A 294 -18.76 3.52 27.89
C PHE A 294 -18.95 4.20 29.26
N LYS A 295 -18.13 5.22 29.56
CA LYS A 295 -18.22 5.98 30.81
C LYS A 295 -19.49 6.84 30.87
N GLU A 296 -19.78 7.57 29.80
CA GLU A 296 -20.96 8.46 29.71
C GLU A 296 -22.28 7.70 29.68
N LEU A 297 -22.30 6.48 29.11
CA LEU A 297 -23.45 5.57 29.13
C LEU A 297 -23.59 4.81 30.47
N GLY A 298 -22.81 5.20 31.49
CA GLY A 298 -22.91 4.65 32.85
C GLY A 298 -22.41 3.21 32.99
N GLY A 299 -21.56 2.73 32.07
CA GLY A 299 -20.93 1.41 32.11
C GLY A 299 -21.86 0.21 31.93
N LYS A 300 -23.11 0.44 31.48
CA LYS A 300 -24.13 -0.60 31.32
C LYS A 300 -24.11 -1.30 29.96
N ILE A 301 -23.42 -0.72 28.98
CA ILE A 301 -23.44 -1.16 27.58
C ILE A 301 -22.06 -1.65 27.20
N ASP A 302 -21.96 -2.83 26.62
CA ASP A 302 -20.68 -3.42 26.26
C ASP A 302 -20.03 -2.70 25.06
N TYR A 303 -18.71 -2.82 24.97
CA TYR A 303 -17.91 -2.21 23.91
C TYR A 303 -18.25 -2.72 22.50
N GLY A 304 -18.80 -3.93 22.37
CA GLY A 304 -19.23 -4.48 21.09
C GLY A 304 -20.45 -3.73 20.57
N THR A 305 -21.45 -3.51 21.43
CA THR A 305 -22.66 -2.76 21.10
C THR A 305 -22.35 -1.28 20.76
N ILE A 306 -21.38 -0.66 21.45
CA ILE A 306 -20.89 0.68 21.10
C ILE A 306 -20.25 0.69 19.70
N LYS A 307 -19.42 -0.32 19.38
CA LYS A 307 -18.81 -0.46 18.05
C LYS A 307 -19.84 -0.70 16.95
N LEU A 308 -20.89 -1.46 17.25
CA LEU A 308 -22.01 -1.67 16.33
C LEU A 308 -22.74 -0.35 16.05
N ALA A 309 -22.97 0.47 17.08
CA ALA A 309 -23.61 1.77 16.92
C ALA A 309 -22.82 2.71 15.98
N TYR A 310 -21.48 2.70 16.05
CA TYR A 310 -20.64 3.48 15.13
C TYR A 310 -20.87 3.17 13.65
N ALA A 311 -21.36 1.97 13.30
CA ALA A 311 -21.63 1.60 11.92
C ALA A 311 -22.83 2.36 11.32
N TYR A 312 -23.65 2.99 12.17
CA TYR A 312 -24.89 3.69 11.79
C TYR A 312 -24.90 5.17 12.17
N LEU A 313 -23.77 5.70 12.64
CA LEU A 313 -23.64 7.13 12.88
C LEU A 313 -23.11 7.79 11.61
N ASP A 314 -23.83 8.79 11.13
CA ASP A 314 -23.32 9.73 10.13
C ASP A 314 -22.36 10.69 10.87
N ILE A 315 -21.08 10.32 10.92
CA ILE A 315 -19.97 11.14 11.46
C ILE A 315 -19.28 11.85 10.29
#